data_AF-R3WF17-F1
#
_entry.id   AF-R3WF17-F1
#
_cell.length_a   1.000
_cell.length_b   1.000
_cell.length_c   1.000
_cell.angle_alpha   90.00
_cell.angle_beta   90.00
_cell.angle_gamma   90.00
#
_symmetry.space_group_name_H-M   'P 1'
#
loop_
_entity.id
_entity.type
_entity.pdbx_description
1 polymer ?
#
loop_
_entity_poly.entity_id
_entity_poly.type
_entity_poly.pdbx_seq_one_letter_code
_entity_poly.pdbx_strand_id
1 'polypeptide(L)'
;MGYSDKENVDIAQMEYRSYKEGDPVKINNNGTTIGYVSKVVNDKKTGEQSFIITDGNPKVQKPSEVNNVTVLYQGSTSPEKIGSQAGEVKRDWWDNNKQILSNIEKSYKNPNTIFDPTQQMKSSAKTLNNAMDKYLNARFDVYGHSQASSNAQYALGALDSKDKLNRVNGAFLYQGPNAYCMMTEKQRKRVAQLKDRIFNFVDEKDIVPIGYRHTDWNIKLRHVGTLIFIDSKKKGMIDQHMWGGYQFKNGQLQVTKESLVQFQQAKHVYNRLIMRDQVKNLEQLRKKFTASGGSLSAGEQIYLDDSQALAVVSHASSEFETAMLSVVMVYQKGIQNAEKLWTETLTDARSIGVELSESEIISALASGGCTKQSIVTEPVNEYKEKINKAKKMAEKFQQLAKEIRGKITELVQRDQELAKQLKGLVS
;
A
#
# COMPACT_ATOMS: atom_id res chain seq x y z
N MET A 1 -10.61 -6.97 -8.20
CA MET A 1 -9.30 -7.65 -8.06
C MET A 1 -8.37 -6.67 -7.37
N GLY A 2 -7.48 -7.13 -6.49
CA GLY A 2 -6.45 -6.26 -5.92
C GLY A 2 -5.35 -5.99 -6.95
N TYR A 3 -4.82 -4.76 -6.96
CA TYR A 3 -3.71 -4.36 -7.83
C TYR A 3 -2.36 -4.77 -7.24
N SER A 4 -1.39 -5.10 -8.09
CA SER A 4 0.02 -5.26 -7.67
C SER A 4 0.61 -3.94 -7.17
N ASP A 5 1.75 -3.97 -6.47
CA ASP A 5 2.37 -2.74 -5.97
C ASP A 5 2.78 -1.81 -7.13
N LYS A 6 3.23 -2.38 -8.25
CA LYS A 6 3.52 -1.63 -9.48
C LYS A 6 2.26 -0.99 -10.04
N GLU A 7 1.15 -1.73 -10.13
CA GLU A 7 -0.11 -1.16 -10.62
C GLU A 7 -0.65 -0.09 -9.68
N ASN A 8 -0.50 -0.22 -8.35
CA ASN A 8 -0.86 0.85 -7.40
C ASN A 8 -0.02 2.12 -7.62
N VAL A 9 1.25 1.99 -8.00
CA VAL A 9 2.09 3.13 -8.41
C VAL A 9 1.61 3.70 -9.73
N ASP A 10 1.31 2.88 -10.73
CA ASP A 10 0.77 3.31 -12.02
C ASP A 10 -0.57 4.06 -11.85
N ILE A 11 -1.43 3.61 -10.93
CA ILE A 11 -2.68 4.29 -10.56
C ILE A 11 -2.39 5.65 -9.91
N ALA A 12 -1.46 5.72 -8.95
CA ALA A 12 -1.09 6.98 -8.32
C ALA A 12 -0.57 8.00 -9.34
N GLN A 13 0.25 7.57 -10.31
CA GLN A 13 0.75 8.43 -11.38
C GLN A 13 -0.36 9.02 -12.25
N MET A 14 -1.55 8.41 -12.29
CA MET A 14 -2.68 8.95 -13.03
C MET A 14 -3.18 10.28 -12.45
N GLU A 15 -2.84 10.63 -11.21
CA GLU A 15 -3.20 11.92 -10.62
C GLU A 15 -2.64 13.13 -11.40
N TYR A 16 -1.57 12.94 -12.18
CA TYR A 16 -0.95 13.99 -13.00
C TYR A 16 -1.49 14.07 -14.43
N ARG A 17 -2.44 13.21 -14.81
CA ARG A 17 -3.09 13.28 -16.13
C ARG A 17 -4.23 14.30 -16.12
N SER A 18 -4.58 14.75 -17.32
CA SER A 18 -5.76 15.60 -17.55
C SER A 18 -6.96 14.72 -17.87
N TYR A 19 -8.06 14.93 -17.16
CA TYR A 19 -9.32 14.21 -17.38
C TYR A 19 -10.52 15.13 -17.46
N LYS A 20 -11.56 14.63 -18.12
CA LYS A 20 -12.94 15.12 -18.12
C LYS A 20 -13.86 14.06 -17.52
N GLU A 21 -15.05 14.48 -17.09
CA GLU A 21 -16.07 13.54 -16.62
C GLU A 21 -16.50 12.58 -17.75
N GLY A 22 -16.53 11.29 -17.43
CA GLY A 22 -16.79 10.18 -18.34
C GLY A 22 -15.53 9.55 -18.96
N ASP A 23 -14.35 10.17 -18.81
CA ASP A 23 -13.12 9.62 -19.37
C ASP A 23 -12.76 8.27 -18.72
N PRO A 24 -12.34 7.25 -19.49
CA PRO A 24 -11.80 6.03 -18.93
C PRO A 24 -10.40 6.28 -18.36
N VAL A 25 -10.15 5.80 -17.14
CA VAL A 25 -8.83 5.82 -16.52
C VAL A 25 -8.16 4.47 -16.74
N LYS A 26 -6.97 4.48 -17.34
CA LYS A 26 -6.27 3.26 -17.76
C LYS A 26 -4.82 3.23 -17.28
N ILE A 27 -4.36 2.05 -16.87
CA ILE A 27 -2.98 1.75 -16.47
C ILE A 27 -2.34 0.73 -17.43
N ASN A 28 -1.10 0.31 -17.17
CA ASN A 28 -0.37 -0.69 -17.96
C ASN A 28 -0.32 -0.33 -19.46
N ASN A 29 0.17 0.86 -19.82
CA ASN A 29 0.20 1.37 -21.20
C ASN A 29 -1.18 1.34 -21.89
N ASN A 30 -2.23 1.76 -21.16
CA ASN A 30 -3.63 1.77 -21.60
C ASN A 30 -4.27 0.37 -21.80
N GLY A 31 -3.64 -0.69 -21.30
CA GLY A 31 -4.15 -2.06 -21.38
C GLY A 31 -5.24 -2.41 -20.37
N THR A 32 -5.26 -1.76 -19.21
CA THR A 32 -6.20 -2.08 -18.12
C THR A 32 -7.01 -0.84 -17.73
N THR A 33 -8.34 -0.88 -17.91
CA THR A 33 -9.24 0.18 -17.40
C THR A 33 -9.53 -0.05 -15.93
N ILE A 34 -9.22 0.94 -15.09
CA ILE A 34 -9.49 0.89 -13.64
C ILE A 34 -10.84 1.51 -13.26
N GLY A 35 -11.44 2.28 -14.18
CA GLY A 35 -12.76 2.90 -13.99
C GLY A 35 -12.97 4.11 -14.90
N TYR A 36 -13.97 4.91 -14.57
CA TYR A 36 -14.34 6.11 -15.32
C TYR A 36 -14.45 7.32 -14.40
N VAL A 37 -13.98 8.48 -14.85
CA VAL A 37 -14.01 9.71 -14.06
C VAL A 37 -15.46 10.16 -13.87
N SER A 38 -15.98 10.07 -12.66
CA SER A 38 -17.32 10.51 -12.29
C SER A 38 -17.39 11.97 -11.86
N LYS A 39 -16.25 12.53 -11.42
CA LYS A 39 -16.14 13.94 -11.04
C LYS A 39 -14.70 14.42 -11.14
N VAL A 40 -14.52 15.62 -11.67
CA VAL A 40 -13.27 16.39 -11.60
C VAL A 40 -13.46 17.52 -10.59
N VAL A 41 -12.59 17.61 -9.59
CA VAL A 41 -12.55 18.74 -8.64
C VAL A 41 -11.33 19.58 -8.98
N ASN A 42 -11.55 20.89 -9.13
CA ASN A 42 -10.50 21.88 -9.36
C ASN A 42 -10.86 23.16 -8.60
N ASP A 43 -10.58 23.18 -7.30
CA ASP A 43 -10.84 24.31 -6.44
C ASP A 43 -9.64 25.27 -6.42
N LYS A 44 -9.72 26.32 -7.23
CA LYS A 44 -8.68 27.35 -7.33
C LYS A 44 -8.43 28.10 -6.02
N LYS A 45 -9.39 28.17 -5.10
CA LYS A 45 -9.24 28.88 -3.82
C LYS A 45 -8.38 28.09 -2.85
N THR A 46 -8.54 26.78 -2.84
CA THR A 46 -7.81 25.89 -1.92
C THR A 46 -6.57 25.27 -2.57
N GLY A 47 -6.53 25.25 -3.90
CA GLY A 47 -5.53 24.56 -4.71
C GLY A 47 -5.84 23.08 -4.92
N GLU A 48 -7.01 22.58 -4.49
CA GLU A 48 -7.35 21.17 -4.63
C GLU A 48 -7.60 20.79 -6.08
N GLN A 49 -6.89 19.76 -6.54
CA GLN A 49 -7.19 19.02 -7.75
C GLN A 49 -7.39 17.55 -7.40
N SER A 50 -8.53 16.97 -7.80
CA SER A 50 -8.83 15.58 -7.52
C SER A 50 -9.81 14.96 -8.51
N PHE A 51 -9.76 13.64 -8.62
CA PHE A 51 -10.58 12.85 -9.54
C PHE A 51 -11.30 11.75 -8.75
N ILE A 52 -12.61 11.64 -8.94
CA ILE A 52 -13.44 10.58 -8.36
C ILE A 52 -13.77 9.59 -9.47
N ILE A 53 -13.21 8.38 -9.40
CA ILE A 53 -13.30 7.35 -10.44
C ILE A 53 -14.22 6.24 -9.96
N THR A 54 -15.24 5.89 -10.75
CA THR A 54 -16.19 4.80 -10.45
C THR A 54 -15.88 3.55 -11.27
N ASP A 55 -16.27 2.38 -10.74
CA ASP A 55 -16.08 1.07 -11.39
C ASP A 55 -16.91 0.87 -12.67
N GLY A 56 -17.89 1.73 -12.94
CA GLY A 56 -18.62 1.81 -14.20
C GLY A 56 -18.73 3.24 -14.74
N ASN A 57 -19.26 3.36 -15.96
CA ASN A 57 -19.40 4.64 -16.63
C ASN A 57 -20.50 5.48 -15.95
N PRO A 58 -20.18 6.68 -15.42
CA PRO A 58 -21.12 7.52 -14.67
C PRO A 58 -22.30 8.02 -15.52
N LYS A 59 -22.23 7.93 -16.85
CA LYS A 59 -23.34 8.29 -17.75
C LYS A 59 -24.49 7.27 -17.73
N VAL A 60 -24.22 6.04 -17.33
CA VAL A 60 -25.20 4.94 -17.35
C VAL A 60 -25.36 4.24 -16.01
N GLN A 61 -24.34 4.26 -15.16
CA GLN A 61 -24.36 3.64 -13.83
C GLN A 61 -24.93 4.60 -12.79
N LYS A 62 -25.94 4.17 -12.05
CA LYS A 62 -26.50 4.97 -10.95
C LYS A 62 -25.56 4.95 -9.74
N PRO A 63 -25.52 6.00 -8.90
CA PRO A 63 -24.66 6.03 -7.72
C PRO A 63 -24.85 4.85 -6.75
N SER A 64 -26.07 4.32 -6.65
CA SER A 64 -26.39 3.14 -5.83
C SER A 64 -25.85 1.81 -6.40
N GLU A 65 -25.44 1.79 -7.66
CA GLU A 65 -24.90 0.62 -8.37
C GLU A 65 -23.37 0.60 -8.40
N VAL A 66 -22.73 1.67 -7.91
CA VAL A 66 -21.28 1.78 -7.78
C VAL A 66 -20.81 0.92 -6.60
N ASN A 67 -19.88 -0.01 -6.85
CA ASN A 67 -19.34 -0.88 -5.79
C ASN A 67 -17.95 -0.44 -5.35
N ASN A 68 -17.17 0.20 -6.23
CA ASN A 68 -15.84 0.69 -5.93
C ASN A 68 -15.62 2.10 -6.49
N VAL A 69 -14.96 2.92 -5.68
CA VAL A 69 -14.55 4.28 -6.03
C VAL A 69 -13.05 4.42 -5.76
N THR A 70 -12.32 4.94 -6.74
CA THR A 70 -10.93 5.39 -6.56
C THR A 70 -10.90 6.91 -6.49
N VAL A 71 -10.26 7.46 -5.47
CA VAL A 71 -10.04 8.90 -5.32
C VAL A 71 -8.57 9.19 -5.57
N LEU A 72 -8.27 9.97 -6.60
CA LEU A 72 -6.92 10.47 -6.88
C LEU A 72 -6.83 11.93 -6.46
N TYR A 73 -5.98 12.25 -5.50
CA TYR A 73 -5.61 13.63 -5.19
C TYR A 73 -4.33 13.98 -5.92
N GLN A 74 -4.32 15.08 -6.67
CA GLN A 74 -3.14 15.51 -7.41
C GLN A 74 -2.19 16.31 -6.53
N GLY A 75 -0.92 15.89 -6.48
CA GLY A 75 0.17 16.62 -5.85
C GLY A 75 0.51 17.92 -6.62
N SER A 76 1.41 18.73 -6.06
CA SER A 76 1.86 19.96 -6.72
C SER A 76 2.52 19.65 -8.08
N THR A 77 2.13 20.37 -9.14
CA THR A 77 2.61 20.18 -10.52
C THR A 77 3.94 20.87 -10.84
N SER A 78 4.66 21.38 -9.83
CA SER A 78 5.99 22.00 -10.00
C SER A 78 7.18 21.20 -9.44
N PRO A 79 7.35 19.89 -9.72
CA PRO A 79 8.58 19.17 -9.38
C PRO A 79 9.83 19.79 -10.00
N GLU A 80 9.73 20.47 -11.15
CA GLU A 80 10.88 21.06 -11.85
C GLU A 80 11.63 22.14 -11.06
N LYS A 81 10.97 22.80 -10.10
CA LYS A 81 11.58 23.79 -9.20
C LYS A 81 12.32 23.16 -8.01
N ILE A 82 12.22 21.85 -7.84
CA ILE A 82 12.90 21.11 -6.78
C ILE A 82 14.42 21.04 -7.07
N GLY A 83 14.85 21.16 -8.34
CA GLY A 83 16.25 20.95 -8.76
C GLY A 83 17.16 22.18 -8.89
N SER A 84 16.68 23.41 -8.74
CA SER A 84 17.51 24.62 -8.94
C SER A 84 17.92 25.27 -7.62
N GLN A 85 19.18 25.03 -7.25
CA GLN A 85 20.00 25.80 -6.29
C GLN A 85 19.57 25.76 -4.81
N ALA A 86 20.46 25.17 -3.99
CA ALA A 86 20.39 25.01 -2.53
C ALA A 86 20.34 26.32 -1.70
N GLY A 87 20.01 27.47 -2.30
CA GLY A 87 19.79 28.75 -1.63
C GLY A 87 18.47 29.44 -1.97
N GLU A 88 17.87 29.16 -3.14
CA GLU A 88 16.74 29.93 -3.70
C GLU A 88 15.41 29.15 -3.81
N VAL A 89 15.34 27.90 -3.34
CA VAL A 89 14.08 27.14 -3.20
C VAL A 89 13.11 27.78 -2.16
N LYS A 90 13.53 28.86 -1.48
CA LYS A 90 12.74 29.54 -0.43
C LYS A 90 11.56 30.39 -0.91
N ARG A 91 11.41 30.70 -2.21
CA ARG A 91 10.39 31.68 -2.65
C ARG A 91 9.18 31.16 -3.41
N ASP A 92 9.19 29.94 -3.94
CA ASP A 92 8.12 29.55 -4.88
C ASP A 92 7.63 28.10 -4.73
N TRP A 93 7.53 27.64 -3.47
CA TRP A 93 6.81 26.44 -3.07
C TRP A 93 5.58 26.87 -2.26
N TRP A 94 4.44 26.92 -2.97
CA TRP A 94 3.05 27.25 -2.59
C TRP A 94 2.72 27.28 -1.07
N ASP A 95 1.92 28.26 -0.61
CA ASP A 95 1.60 28.53 0.80
C ASP A 95 1.24 27.27 1.64
N ASN A 96 0.47 26.33 1.07
CA ASN A 96 0.09 25.09 1.76
C ASN A 96 1.31 24.25 2.16
N ASN A 97 2.29 24.14 1.26
CA ASN A 97 3.48 23.33 1.47
C ASN A 97 4.42 23.98 2.49
N LYS A 98 4.59 25.30 2.42
CA LYS A 98 5.29 26.10 3.43
C LYS A 98 4.66 25.96 4.81
N GLN A 99 3.32 25.99 4.90
CA GLN A 99 2.60 25.76 6.16
C GLN A 99 2.84 24.35 6.70
N ILE A 100 2.78 23.32 5.85
CA ILE A 100 3.05 21.93 6.26
C ILE A 100 4.46 21.78 6.83
N LEU A 101 5.49 22.28 6.12
CA LEU A 101 6.87 22.27 6.59
C LEU A 101 7.00 23.00 7.94
N SER A 102 6.46 24.21 8.03
CA SER A 102 6.50 25.01 9.26
C SER A 102 5.84 24.29 10.45
N ASN A 103 4.69 23.64 10.23
CA ASN A 103 3.98 22.89 11.25
C ASN A 103 4.78 21.66 11.71
N ILE A 104 5.44 20.96 10.78
CA ILE A 104 6.29 19.80 11.10
C ILE A 104 7.50 20.24 11.92
N GLU A 105 8.21 21.30 11.51
CA GLU A 105 9.35 21.84 12.26
C GLU A 105 8.96 22.26 13.68
N LYS A 106 7.83 22.97 13.83
CA LYS A 106 7.31 23.37 15.16
C LYS A 106 6.91 22.15 16.00
N SER A 107 6.43 21.08 15.37
CA SER A 107 6.05 19.86 16.07
C SER A 107 7.24 19.12 16.69
N TYR A 108 8.45 19.29 16.17
CA TYR A 108 9.65 18.71 16.80
C TYR A 108 9.91 19.30 18.19
N LYS A 109 9.63 20.60 18.37
CA LYS A 109 9.75 21.29 19.67
C LYS A 109 8.54 21.06 20.55
N ASN A 110 7.35 20.93 19.95
CA ASN A 110 6.07 20.82 20.64
C ASN A 110 5.24 19.63 20.10
N PRO A 111 5.64 18.37 20.37
CA PRO A 111 5.06 17.19 19.73
C PRO A 111 3.60 16.91 20.10
N ASN A 112 3.11 17.52 21.18
CA ASN A 112 1.72 17.38 21.64
C ASN A 112 0.79 18.48 21.11
N THR A 113 1.33 19.55 20.52
CA THR A 113 0.52 20.64 19.94
C THR A 113 -0.16 20.18 18.66
N ILE A 114 -1.42 20.60 18.49
CA ILE A 114 -2.16 20.44 17.24
C ILE A 114 -2.00 21.75 16.46
N PHE A 115 -1.46 21.66 15.25
CA PHE A 115 -1.31 22.80 14.36
C PHE A 115 -2.48 22.88 13.38
N ASP A 116 -2.79 24.08 12.90
CA ASP A 116 -3.86 24.25 11.91
C ASP A 116 -3.52 23.55 10.59
N PRO A 117 -4.42 22.71 10.05
CA PRO A 117 -4.26 22.10 8.74
C PRO A 117 -4.43 23.14 7.62
N THR A 118 -3.88 22.83 6.45
CA THR A 118 -4.00 23.70 5.27
C THR A 118 -5.44 23.77 4.76
N GLN A 119 -5.76 24.79 3.95
CA GLN A 119 -7.07 24.87 3.32
C GLN A 119 -7.31 23.71 2.34
N GLN A 120 -6.27 23.27 1.64
CA GLN A 120 -6.34 22.14 0.71
C GLN A 120 -6.61 20.80 1.42
N MET A 121 -6.08 20.60 2.63
CA MET A 121 -6.41 19.45 3.47
C MET A 121 -7.89 19.44 3.85
N LYS A 122 -8.43 20.58 4.28
CA LYS A 122 -9.87 20.72 4.60
C LYS A 122 -10.76 20.51 3.37
N SER A 123 -10.34 21.03 2.21
CA SER A 123 -11.02 20.84 0.93
C SER A 123 -11.05 19.36 0.53
N SER A 124 -9.89 18.70 0.56
CA SER A 124 -9.75 17.28 0.24
C SER A 124 -10.60 16.39 1.16
N ALA A 125 -10.65 16.71 2.46
CA ALA A 125 -11.51 16.04 3.43
C ALA A 125 -13.01 16.17 3.09
N LYS A 126 -13.44 17.36 2.64
CA LYS A 126 -14.81 17.59 2.18
C LYS A 126 -15.10 16.79 0.91
N THR A 127 -14.17 16.76 -0.04
CA THR A 127 -14.29 15.96 -1.27
C THR A 127 -14.46 14.48 -0.97
N LEU A 128 -13.64 13.89 -0.08
CA LEU A 128 -13.75 12.47 0.29
C LEU A 128 -15.10 12.17 0.93
N ASN A 129 -15.49 12.96 1.94
CA ASN A 129 -16.78 12.74 2.62
C ASN A 129 -17.95 12.85 1.65
N ASN A 130 -17.97 13.87 0.78
CA ASN A 130 -19.03 14.05 -0.21
C ASN A 130 -19.10 12.89 -1.22
N ALA A 131 -17.95 12.37 -1.66
CA ALA A 131 -17.91 11.22 -2.56
C ALA A 131 -18.48 9.97 -1.86
N MET A 132 -18.13 9.77 -0.58
CA MET A 132 -18.65 8.66 0.23
C MET A 132 -20.14 8.80 0.56
N ASP A 133 -20.68 10.02 0.63
CA ASP A 133 -22.12 10.26 0.76
C ASP A 133 -22.86 10.01 -0.55
N LYS A 134 -22.26 10.35 -1.69
CA LYS A 134 -22.86 10.09 -3.02
C LYS A 134 -22.91 8.60 -3.34
N TYR A 135 -21.85 7.86 -3.03
CA TYR A 135 -21.73 6.43 -3.35
C TYR A 135 -21.82 5.57 -2.08
N LEU A 136 -23.02 5.52 -1.49
CA LEU A 136 -23.28 4.88 -0.19
C LEU A 136 -22.91 3.39 -0.12
N ASN A 137 -23.03 2.68 -1.24
CA ASN A 137 -22.73 1.25 -1.33
C ASN A 137 -21.27 0.95 -1.67
N ALA A 138 -20.51 1.97 -2.08
CA ALA A 138 -19.18 1.77 -2.62
C ALA A 138 -18.12 1.68 -1.53
N ARG A 139 -17.10 0.88 -1.82
CA ARG A 139 -15.81 0.93 -1.13
C ARG A 139 -14.87 1.94 -1.79
N PHE A 140 -13.90 2.41 -1.04
CA PHE A 140 -13.03 3.51 -1.44
C PHE A 140 -11.55 3.13 -1.34
N ASP A 141 -10.83 3.32 -2.44
CA ASP A 141 -9.38 3.37 -2.48
C ASP A 141 -8.93 4.83 -2.67
N VAL A 142 -7.97 5.29 -1.87
CA VAL A 142 -7.51 6.69 -1.87
C VAL A 142 -6.04 6.76 -2.24
N TYR A 143 -5.68 7.61 -3.20
CA TYR A 143 -4.32 7.81 -3.66
C TYR A 143 -3.93 9.27 -3.53
N GLY A 144 -2.64 9.49 -3.27
CA GLY A 144 -2.07 10.82 -3.36
C GLY A 144 -0.55 10.76 -3.30
N HIS A 145 0.10 11.58 -4.10
CA HIS A 145 1.55 11.73 -4.12
C HIS A 145 1.99 13.13 -3.71
N SER A 146 3.23 13.26 -3.21
CA SER A 146 3.78 14.55 -2.80
C SER A 146 2.88 15.20 -1.74
N GLN A 147 2.59 16.49 -1.87
CA GLN A 147 1.63 17.19 -1.02
C GLN A 147 0.25 16.49 -0.92
N ALA A 148 -0.22 15.85 -1.98
CA ALA A 148 -1.52 15.19 -1.96
C ALA A 148 -1.57 13.98 -1.04
N SER A 149 -0.43 13.33 -0.74
CA SER A 149 -0.36 12.32 0.32
C SER A 149 -0.74 12.92 1.68
N SER A 150 -0.24 14.11 2.04
CA SER A 150 -0.64 14.78 3.29
C SER A 150 -2.13 15.16 3.30
N ASN A 151 -2.66 15.60 2.16
CA ASN A 151 -4.08 15.91 2.00
C ASN A 151 -4.95 14.66 2.23
N ALA A 152 -4.58 13.53 1.63
CA ALA A 152 -5.27 12.27 1.79
C ALA A 152 -5.16 11.72 3.22
N GLN A 153 -3.99 11.80 3.86
CA GLN A 153 -3.81 11.48 5.29
C GLN A 153 -4.82 12.24 6.15
N TYR A 154 -4.91 13.56 5.96
CA TYR A 154 -5.85 14.41 6.69
C TYR A 154 -7.31 14.06 6.38
N ALA A 155 -7.66 13.85 5.11
CA ALA A 155 -9.00 13.49 4.67
C ALA A 155 -9.51 12.20 5.33
N LEU A 156 -8.67 11.18 5.43
CA LEU A 156 -9.00 9.91 6.10
C LEU A 156 -9.25 10.09 7.60
N GLY A 157 -8.49 10.94 8.27
CA GLY A 157 -8.76 11.30 9.66
C GLY A 157 -10.06 12.10 9.83
N ALA A 158 -10.41 12.90 8.83
CA ALA A 158 -11.58 13.76 8.83
C ALA A 158 -12.90 13.06 8.44
N LEU A 159 -12.89 11.76 8.14
CA LEU A 159 -14.11 10.98 7.89
C LEU A 159 -15.09 11.10 9.06
N ASP A 160 -16.34 11.48 8.76
CA ASP A 160 -17.29 11.90 9.80
C ASP A 160 -18.00 10.73 10.52
N SER A 161 -18.04 9.54 9.94
CA SER A 161 -18.78 8.37 10.47
C SER A 161 -17.98 7.08 10.49
N LYS A 162 -18.39 6.14 11.35
CA LYS A 162 -17.80 4.79 11.42
C LYS A 162 -18.07 3.97 10.16
N ASP A 163 -19.22 4.17 9.53
CA ASP A 163 -19.57 3.55 8.25
C ASP A 163 -18.56 3.96 7.15
N LYS A 164 -18.26 5.26 7.01
CA LYS A 164 -17.25 5.74 6.06
C LYS A 164 -15.88 5.13 6.33
N LEU A 165 -15.44 5.04 7.59
CA LEU A 165 -14.18 4.35 7.94
C LEU A 165 -14.19 2.89 7.48
N ASN A 166 -15.30 2.17 7.69
CA ASN A 166 -15.40 0.77 7.31
C ASN A 166 -15.34 0.59 5.78
N ARG A 167 -15.80 1.58 5.00
CA ARG A 167 -15.81 1.58 3.53
C ARG A 167 -14.46 1.92 2.89
N VAL A 168 -13.43 2.30 3.65
CA VAL A 168 -12.06 2.42 3.12
C VAL A 168 -11.44 1.02 2.97
N ASN A 169 -11.13 0.66 1.71
CA ASN A 169 -10.39 -0.54 1.36
C ASN A 169 -8.90 -0.35 1.65
N GLY A 170 -8.29 0.62 0.97
CA GLY A 170 -6.90 1.00 1.14
C GLY A 170 -6.67 2.49 0.85
N ALA A 171 -5.55 3.01 1.34
CA ALA A 171 -5.01 4.30 0.93
C ALA A 171 -3.53 4.15 0.61
N PHE A 172 -3.11 4.60 -0.58
CA PHE A 172 -1.75 4.44 -1.09
C PHE A 172 -1.13 5.82 -1.27
N LEU A 173 -0.32 6.20 -0.29
CA LEU A 173 0.15 7.57 -0.10
C LEU A 173 1.65 7.59 -0.34
N TYR A 174 2.10 8.30 -1.37
CA TYR A 174 3.48 8.24 -1.83
C TYR A 174 4.21 9.56 -1.59
N GLN A 175 5.40 9.48 -1.01
CA GLN A 175 6.37 10.56 -0.97
C GLN A 175 5.84 11.91 -0.47
N GLY A 176 4.95 11.89 0.53
CA GLY A 176 4.32 13.10 1.07
C GLY A 176 4.66 13.38 2.53
N PRO A 177 4.68 14.65 2.96
CA PRO A 177 4.90 15.02 4.35
C PRO A 177 3.90 14.37 5.33
N ASN A 178 4.33 14.18 6.58
CA ASN A 178 3.49 13.63 7.64
C ASN A 178 2.42 14.62 8.12
N ALA A 179 1.14 14.28 7.99
CA ALA A 179 0.04 15.15 8.38
C ALA A 179 -0.35 15.07 9.88
N TYR A 180 0.26 14.17 10.67
CA TYR A 180 -0.20 13.82 12.02
C TYR A 180 -0.28 15.01 13.00
N CYS A 181 0.68 15.95 12.94
CA CYS A 181 0.70 17.11 13.82
C CYS A 181 -0.46 18.10 13.57
N MET A 182 -1.14 17.98 12.43
CA MET A 182 -2.29 18.80 12.05
C MET A 182 -3.64 18.09 12.29
N MET A 183 -3.63 16.96 12.98
CA MET A 183 -4.83 16.19 13.32
C MET A 183 -5.24 16.40 14.78
N THR A 184 -6.54 16.61 14.99
CA THR A 184 -7.19 16.49 16.30
C THR A 184 -7.08 15.07 16.85
N GLU A 185 -7.30 14.88 18.15
CA GLU A 185 -7.32 13.54 18.76
C GLU A 185 -8.37 12.61 18.12
N LYS A 186 -9.54 13.13 17.76
CA LYS A 186 -10.59 12.35 17.09
C LYS A 186 -10.11 11.87 15.72
N GLN A 187 -9.45 12.74 14.95
CA GLN A 187 -8.86 12.36 13.66
C GLN A 187 -7.73 11.33 13.84
N ARG A 188 -6.86 11.51 14.83
CA ARG A 188 -5.79 10.54 15.18
C ARG A 188 -6.36 9.16 15.53
N LYS A 189 -7.44 9.09 16.32
CA LYS A 189 -8.13 7.83 16.65
C LYS A 189 -8.72 7.14 15.41
N ARG A 190 -9.20 7.91 14.43
CA ARG A 190 -9.75 7.37 13.18
C ARG A 190 -8.66 6.80 12.28
N VAL A 191 -7.57 7.53 12.05
CA VAL A 191 -6.45 7.00 11.26
C VAL A 191 -5.76 5.81 11.94
N ALA A 192 -5.77 5.74 13.28
CA ALA A 192 -5.30 4.56 14.01
C ALA A 192 -6.18 3.31 13.74
N GLN A 193 -7.50 3.46 13.57
CA GLN A 193 -8.39 2.36 13.17
C GLN A 193 -8.16 1.89 11.73
N LEU A 194 -7.58 2.75 10.90
CA LEU A 194 -7.24 2.46 9.51
C LEU A 194 -5.76 2.11 9.33
N LYS A 195 -4.99 1.88 10.42
CA LYS A 195 -3.53 1.73 10.37
C LYS A 195 -3.08 0.76 9.29
N ASP A 196 -3.64 -0.45 9.28
CA ASP A 196 -3.27 -1.52 8.34
C ASP A 196 -3.90 -1.38 6.95
N ARG A 197 -4.64 -0.28 6.70
CA ARG A 197 -5.25 0.05 5.41
C ARG A 197 -4.64 1.30 4.78
N ILE A 198 -3.85 2.07 5.52
CA ILE A 198 -3.16 3.25 5.01
C ILE A 198 -1.69 2.90 4.82
N PHE A 199 -1.27 2.78 3.57
CA PHE A 199 0.10 2.54 3.15
C PHE A 199 0.79 3.88 2.91
N ASN A 200 1.68 4.27 3.80
CA ASN A 200 2.39 5.54 3.74
C ASN A 200 3.84 5.32 3.31
N PHE A 201 4.11 5.45 2.02
CA PHE A 201 5.38 5.15 1.38
C PHE A 201 6.34 6.35 1.43
N VAL A 202 7.53 6.12 1.96
CA VAL A 202 8.56 7.13 2.20
C VAL A 202 9.87 6.66 1.57
N ASP A 203 10.38 7.40 0.59
CA ASP A 203 11.73 7.23 0.10
C ASP A 203 12.65 8.18 0.86
N GLU A 204 13.58 7.66 1.66
CA GLU A 204 14.50 8.51 2.42
C GLU A 204 15.51 9.25 1.54
N LYS A 205 15.61 8.91 0.26
CA LYS A 205 16.42 9.64 -0.70
C LYS A 205 15.67 10.83 -1.30
N ASP A 206 14.35 10.89 -1.13
CA ASP A 206 13.53 12.05 -1.48
C ASP A 206 13.47 13.03 -0.31
N ILE A 207 13.51 14.33 -0.61
CA ILE A 207 13.53 15.41 0.36
C ILE A 207 12.13 15.87 0.79
N VAL A 208 11.11 15.55 0.02
CA VAL A 208 9.71 15.95 0.30
C VAL A 208 9.06 15.19 1.47
N PRO A 209 9.32 13.88 1.69
CA PRO A 209 8.71 13.08 2.74
C PRO A 209 9.29 13.39 4.14
N ILE A 210 8.89 14.53 4.71
CA ILE A 210 9.36 15.00 6.02
C ILE A 210 8.41 14.62 7.17
N GLY A 211 8.95 14.62 8.39
CA GLY A 211 8.16 14.37 9.62
C GLY A 211 8.00 12.89 10.00
N TYR A 212 8.80 12.00 9.42
CA TYR A 212 8.81 10.56 9.76
C TYR A 212 10.05 10.10 10.53
N ARG A 213 11.17 10.83 10.43
CA ARG A 213 12.41 10.62 11.20
C ARG A 213 12.99 11.96 11.64
N HIS A 214 13.74 11.93 12.73
CA HIS A 214 14.49 13.07 13.24
C HIS A 214 15.88 12.60 13.71
N THR A 215 16.88 13.47 13.61
CA THR A 215 18.28 13.16 13.99
C THR A 215 18.47 13.02 15.50
N ASP A 216 17.64 13.72 16.28
CA ASP A 216 17.50 13.50 17.72
C ASP A 216 16.62 12.29 18.01
N TRP A 217 17.24 11.21 18.48
CA TRP A 217 16.61 9.94 18.84
C TRP A 217 15.61 10.03 20.00
N ASN A 218 15.62 11.12 20.78
CA ASN A 218 14.64 11.34 21.84
C ASN A 218 13.27 11.80 21.29
N ILE A 219 13.21 12.26 20.03
CA ILE A 219 11.97 12.72 19.41
C ILE A 219 11.24 11.54 18.75
N LYS A 220 10.21 11.02 19.43
CA LYS A 220 9.30 10.01 18.87
C LYS A 220 8.24 10.65 17.98
N LEU A 221 8.42 10.56 16.67
CA LEU A 221 7.46 11.04 15.69
C LEU A 221 6.32 10.03 15.48
N ARG A 222 5.09 10.52 15.57
CA ARG A 222 3.88 9.74 15.27
C ARG A 222 3.48 9.96 13.82
N HIS A 223 3.02 8.92 13.14
CA HIS A 223 2.69 8.96 11.72
C HIS A 223 1.28 8.41 11.45
N VAL A 224 0.80 8.67 10.25
CA VAL A 224 -0.49 8.18 9.75
C VAL A 224 -0.27 6.87 8.99
N GLY A 225 -1.03 5.83 9.35
CA GLY A 225 -0.98 4.53 8.66
C GLY A 225 0.23 3.66 8.98
N THR A 226 0.44 2.63 8.17
CA THR A 226 1.65 1.81 8.11
C THR A 226 2.72 2.57 7.33
N LEU A 227 3.81 2.92 8.01
CA LEU A 227 4.96 3.63 7.42
C LEU A 227 5.84 2.66 6.61
N ILE A 228 6.16 2.94 5.37
CA ILE A 228 6.86 1.98 4.51
C ILE A 228 8.03 2.70 3.86
N PHE A 229 9.24 2.40 4.32
CA PHE A 229 10.46 2.93 3.73
C PHE A 229 10.83 2.14 2.47
N ILE A 230 11.04 2.86 1.37
CA ILE A 230 11.33 2.29 0.05
C ILE A 230 12.81 1.95 -0.08
N ASP A 231 13.12 0.77 -0.62
CA ASP A 231 14.47 0.42 -1.05
C ASP A 231 14.67 0.91 -2.50
N SER A 232 15.02 2.18 -2.63
CA SER A 232 15.15 2.88 -3.92
C SER A 232 16.60 2.96 -4.42
N LYS A 233 16.80 3.10 -5.72
CA LYS A 233 18.07 3.59 -6.28
C LYS A 233 18.12 5.12 -6.17
N LYS A 234 19.32 5.65 -5.92
CA LYS A 234 19.55 7.10 -5.95
C LYS A 234 19.36 7.63 -7.37
N LYS A 235 18.63 8.73 -7.51
CA LYS A 235 18.36 9.48 -8.75
C LYS A 235 18.56 10.98 -8.53
N GLY A 236 18.39 11.77 -9.59
CA GLY A 236 18.28 13.23 -9.45
C GLY A 236 17.06 13.59 -8.60
N MET A 237 17.07 14.79 -8.00
CA MET A 237 16.06 15.16 -6.99
C MET A 237 14.61 15.07 -7.51
N ILE A 238 14.37 15.53 -8.75
CA ILE A 238 13.07 15.48 -9.42
C ILE A 238 12.67 14.02 -9.67
N ASP A 239 13.56 13.23 -10.28
CA ASP A 239 13.30 11.82 -10.57
C ASP A 239 13.07 11.02 -9.29
N GLN A 240 13.82 11.30 -8.23
CA GLN A 240 13.65 10.63 -6.94
C GLN A 240 12.26 10.89 -6.38
N HIS A 241 11.82 12.15 -6.40
CA HIS A 241 10.48 12.53 -6.00
C HIS A 241 9.41 11.94 -6.92
N MET A 242 9.70 11.70 -8.20
CA MET A 242 8.74 11.12 -9.16
C MET A 242 8.92 9.60 -9.32
N TRP A 243 9.09 8.86 -8.22
CA TRP A 243 9.23 7.38 -8.18
C TRP A 243 10.41 6.79 -8.99
N GLY A 244 11.28 7.60 -9.59
CA GLY A 244 12.34 7.16 -10.50
C GLY A 244 13.37 6.24 -9.84
N GLY A 245 13.47 6.27 -8.51
CA GLY A 245 14.28 5.35 -7.73
C GLY A 245 13.61 4.01 -7.41
N TYR A 246 12.30 3.87 -7.58
CA TYR A 246 11.55 2.71 -7.12
C TYR A 246 11.98 1.44 -7.86
N GLN A 247 12.11 0.34 -7.13
CA GLN A 247 12.50 -0.95 -7.68
C GLN A 247 11.37 -1.96 -7.53
N PHE A 248 11.15 -2.77 -8.57
CA PHE A 248 10.12 -3.80 -8.55
C PHE A 248 10.70 -5.17 -8.88
N LYS A 249 10.18 -6.20 -8.22
CA LYS A 249 10.43 -7.61 -8.55
C LYS A 249 9.09 -8.32 -8.67
N ASN A 250 8.78 -8.84 -9.85
CA ASN A 250 7.49 -9.50 -10.13
C ASN A 250 6.27 -8.64 -9.73
N GLY A 251 6.32 -7.33 -10.00
CA GLY A 251 5.26 -6.38 -9.64
C GLY A 251 5.21 -5.97 -8.16
N GLN A 252 6.10 -6.51 -7.30
CA GLN A 252 6.20 -6.13 -5.89
C GLN A 252 7.25 -5.03 -5.68
N LEU A 253 6.89 -3.99 -4.95
CA LEU A 253 7.76 -2.86 -4.63
C LEU A 253 8.83 -3.31 -3.61
N GLN A 254 10.09 -3.01 -3.89
CA GLN A 254 11.17 -3.26 -2.95
C GLN A 254 11.13 -2.22 -1.81
N VAL A 255 11.14 -2.71 -0.59
CA VAL A 255 11.11 -1.92 0.64
C VAL A 255 12.30 -2.29 1.52
N THR A 256 12.68 -1.39 2.42
CA THR A 256 13.78 -1.65 3.35
C THR A 256 13.47 -2.86 4.24
N LYS A 257 14.52 -3.52 4.75
CA LYS A 257 14.36 -4.71 5.63
C LYS A 257 13.50 -4.43 6.87
N GLU A 258 13.61 -3.22 7.43
CA GLU A 258 12.79 -2.76 8.55
C GLU A 258 11.29 -2.63 8.21
N SER A 259 10.95 -2.32 6.96
CA SER A 259 9.57 -2.10 6.52
C SER A 259 8.90 -3.38 6.02
N LEU A 260 9.69 -4.39 5.66
CA LEU A 260 9.22 -5.60 4.99
C LEU A 260 8.09 -6.31 5.76
N VAL A 261 8.25 -6.51 7.06
CA VAL A 261 7.26 -7.23 7.89
C VAL A 261 5.91 -6.50 7.89
N GLN A 262 5.91 -5.22 8.24
CA GLN A 262 4.68 -4.45 8.37
C GLN A 262 4.02 -4.15 7.02
N PHE A 263 4.81 -4.00 5.96
CA PHE A 263 4.29 -3.86 4.61
C PHE A 263 3.52 -5.12 4.19
N GLN A 264 4.08 -6.31 4.42
CA GLN A 264 3.41 -7.58 4.10
C GLN A 264 2.14 -7.80 4.94
N GLN A 265 2.17 -7.46 6.23
CA GLN A 265 0.98 -7.54 7.09
C GLN A 265 -0.14 -6.62 6.61
N ALA A 266 0.17 -5.37 6.26
CA ALA A 266 -0.82 -4.44 5.71
C ALA A 266 -1.38 -4.94 4.37
N LYS A 267 -0.53 -5.46 3.47
CA LYS A 267 -0.98 -6.07 2.20
C LYS A 267 -1.95 -7.23 2.42
N HIS A 268 -1.67 -8.10 3.37
CA HIS A 268 -2.58 -9.18 3.74
C HIS A 268 -3.95 -8.66 4.21
N VAL A 269 -3.98 -7.63 5.08
CA VAL A 269 -5.24 -7.01 5.53
C VAL A 269 -6.02 -6.43 4.35
N TYR A 270 -5.35 -5.69 3.47
CA TYR A 270 -5.96 -5.11 2.26
C TYR A 270 -6.53 -6.18 1.32
N ASN A 271 -5.73 -7.19 0.96
CA ASN A 271 -6.13 -8.25 0.04
C ASN A 271 -7.34 -9.05 0.58
N ARG A 272 -7.39 -9.29 1.89
CA ARG A 272 -8.53 -9.93 2.55
C ARG A 272 -9.80 -9.09 2.46
N LEU A 273 -9.72 -7.76 2.60
CA LEU A 273 -10.89 -6.89 2.46
C LEU A 273 -11.43 -6.90 1.03
N ILE A 274 -10.54 -6.74 0.04
CA ILE A 274 -10.91 -6.80 -1.38
C ILE A 274 -11.57 -8.13 -1.71
N MET A 275 -11.02 -9.26 -1.25
CA MET A 275 -11.63 -10.57 -1.50
C MET A 275 -13.02 -10.70 -0.88
N ARG A 276 -13.19 -10.27 0.39
CA ARG A 276 -14.50 -10.32 1.05
C ARG A 276 -15.56 -9.51 0.29
N ASP A 277 -15.18 -8.36 -0.23
CA ASP A 277 -16.08 -7.52 -1.01
C ASP A 277 -16.36 -8.12 -2.40
N GLN A 278 -15.37 -8.73 -3.05
CA GLN A 278 -15.58 -9.46 -4.29
C GLN A 278 -16.60 -10.60 -4.11
N VAL A 279 -16.46 -11.41 -3.06
CA VAL A 279 -17.41 -12.50 -2.75
C VAL A 279 -18.80 -11.93 -2.46
N LYS A 280 -18.89 -10.87 -1.65
CA LYS A 280 -20.17 -10.20 -1.36
C LYS A 280 -20.85 -9.67 -2.63
N ASN A 281 -20.10 -9.09 -3.55
CA ASN A 281 -20.64 -8.59 -4.81
C ASN A 281 -21.16 -9.73 -5.71
N LEU A 282 -20.48 -10.89 -5.71
CA LEU A 282 -20.97 -12.09 -6.40
C LEU A 282 -22.27 -12.61 -5.78
N GLU A 283 -22.40 -12.62 -4.45
CA GLU A 283 -23.65 -12.98 -3.76
C GLU A 283 -24.79 -12.01 -4.11
N GLN A 284 -24.50 -10.71 -4.19
CA GLN A 284 -25.49 -9.72 -4.61
C GLN A 284 -25.91 -9.92 -6.08
N LEU A 285 -24.95 -10.23 -6.96
CA LEU A 285 -25.23 -10.51 -8.36
C LEU A 285 -26.11 -11.76 -8.50
N ARG A 286 -25.82 -12.82 -7.74
CA ARG A 286 -26.65 -14.02 -7.66
C ARG A 286 -28.10 -13.70 -7.30
N LYS A 287 -28.31 -12.86 -6.28
CA LYS A 287 -29.66 -12.42 -5.88
C LYS A 287 -30.39 -11.67 -7.00
N LYS A 288 -29.67 -10.87 -7.79
CA LYS A 288 -30.24 -10.15 -8.95
C LYS A 288 -30.68 -11.13 -10.06
N PHE A 289 -29.86 -12.14 -10.38
CA PHE A 289 -30.22 -13.15 -11.38
C PHE A 289 -31.45 -13.97 -10.97
N THR A 290 -31.60 -14.26 -9.67
CA THR A 290 -32.76 -15.02 -9.16
C THR A 290 -33.99 -14.14 -8.84
N ALA A 291 -33.91 -12.81 -9.00
CA ALA A 291 -34.96 -11.90 -8.56
C ALA A 291 -36.29 -12.03 -9.34
N SER A 292 -36.25 -12.56 -10.56
CA SER A 292 -37.42 -12.84 -11.39
C SER A 292 -38.15 -14.14 -11.03
N GLY A 293 -37.70 -14.87 -10.00
CA GLY A 293 -38.30 -16.14 -9.55
C GLY A 293 -37.83 -17.38 -10.33
N GLY A 294 -36.97 -17.22 -11.32
CA GLY A 294 -36.32 -18.33 -12.04
C GLY A 294 -35.08 -18.88 -11.32
N SER A 295 -34.69 -20.12 -11.63
CA SER A 295 -33.36 -20.63 -11.29
C SER A 295 -32.28 -19.92 -12.11
N LEU A 296 -31.04 -19.93 -11.63
CA LEU A 296 -29.90 -19.49 -12.43
C LEU A 296 -29.86 -20.29 -13.73
N SER A 297 -29.59 -19.62 -14.85
CA SER A 297 -29.19 -20.31 -16.07
C SER A 297 -27.84 -21.02 -15.86
N ALA A 298 -27.54 -22.04 -16.66
CA ALA A 298 -26.27 -22.75 -16.59
C ALA A 298 -25.07 -21.80 -16.71
N GLY A 299 -25.14 -20.81 -17.62
CA GLY A 299 -24.06 -19.83 -17.81
C GLY A 299 -23.92 -18.83 -16.66
N GLU A 300 -25.02 -18.40 -16.03
CA GLU A 300 -24.95 -17.54 -14.83
C GLU A 300 -24.37 -18.30 -13.64
N GLN A 301 -24.72 -19.57 -13.48
CA GLN A 301 -24.16 -20.43 -12.44
C GLN A 301 -22.66 -20.63 -12.64
N ILE A 302 -22.23 -21.02 -13.84
CA ILE A 302 -20.81 -21.19 -14.17
C ILE A 302 -20.04 -19.91 -13.89
N TYR A 303 -20.51 -18.75 -14.40
CA TYR A 303 -19.84 -17.48 -14.17
C TYR A 303 -19.68 -17.12 -12.69
N LEU A 304 -20.73 -17.31 -11.88
CA LEU A 304 -20.71 -17.02 -10.45
C LEU A 304 -19.76 -17.96 -9.69
N ASP A 305 -19.86 -19.26 -9.95
CA ASP A 305 -19.05 -20.28 -9.30
C ASP A 305 -17.56 -20.11 -9.65
N ASP A 306 -17.25 -19.87 -10.93
CA ASP A 306 -15.89 -19.62 -11.42
C ASP A 306 -15.31 -18.32 -10.88
N SER A 307 -16.09 -17.23 -10.86
CA SER A 307 -15.66 -15.96 -10.28
C SER A 307 -15.38 -16.08 -8.78
N GLN A 308 -16.20 -16.85 -8.07
CA GLN A 308 -16.01 -17.10 -6.64
C GLN A 308 -14.78 -17.98 -6.39
N ALA A 309 -14.62 -19.07 -7.15
CA ALA A 309 -13.44 -19.93 -7.08
C ALA A 309 -12.16 -19.14 -7.36
N LEU A 310 -12.18 -18.27 -8.38
CA LEU A 310 -11.05 -17.40 -8.73
C LEU A 310 -10.68 -16.45 -7.59
N ALA A 311 -11.67 -15.83 -6.93
CA ALA A 311 -11.45 -14.96 -5.78
C ALA A 311 -10.84 -15.73 -4.59
N VAL A 312 -11.36 -16.92 -4.29
CA VAL A 312 -10.88 -17.78 -3.21
C VAL A 312 -9.44 -18.24 -3.47
N VAL A 313 -9.15 -18.77 -4.66
CA VAL A 313 -7.81 -19.24 -5.05
C VAL A 313 -6.81 -18.10 -5.03
N SER A 314 -7.21 -16.92 -5.53
CA SER A 314 -6.34 -15.75 -5.54
C SER A 314 -5.98 -15.29 -4.14
N HIS A 315 -6.95 -15.30 -3.22
CA HIS A 315 -6.70 -14.94 -1.83
C HIS A 315 -5.87 -16.01 -1.11
N ALA A 316 -6.21 -17.29 -1.22
CA ALA A 316 -5.42 -18.38 -0.64
C ALA A 316 -3.95 -18.30 -1.09
N SER A 317 -3.70 -17.97 -2.36
CA SER A 317 -2.35 -17.73 -2.87
C SER A 317 -1.61 -16.60 -2.16
N SER A 318 -2.29 -15.49 -1.92
CA SER A 318 -1.72 -14.38 -1.16
C SER A 318 -1.47 -14.75 0.31
N GLU A 319 -2.36 -15.55 0.91
CA GLU A 319 -2.22 -16.05 2.30
C GLU A 319 -0.99 -16.93 2.45
N PHE A 320 -0.85 -17.93 1.57
CA PHE A 320 0.29 -18.84 1.58
C PHE A 320 1.61 -18.09 1.34
N GLU A 321 1.64 -17.14 0.42
CA GLU A 321 2.83 -16.31 0.19
C GLU A 321 3.20 -15.50 1.44
N THR A 322 2.21 -14.86 2.08
CA THR A 322 2.43 -14.08 3.32
C THR A 322 2.91 -14.97 4.47
N ALA A 323 2.31 -16.15 4.65
CA ALA A 323 2.72 -17.11 5.66
C ALA A 323 4.16 -17.60 5.41
N MET A 324 4.51 -17.92 4.17
CA MET A 324 5.86 -18.35 3.83
C MET A 324 6.90 -17.25 3.98
N LEU A 325 6.57 -16.01 3.62
CA LEU A 325 7.41 -14.86 3.90
C LEU A 325 7.62 -14.67 5.40
N SER A 326 6.57 -14.84 6.22
CA SER A 326 6.68 -14.78 7.68
C SER A 326 7.63 -15.84 8.24
N VAL A 327 7.55 -17.07 7.75
CA VAL A 327 8.48 -18.15 8.11
C VAL A 327 9.92 -17.80 7.71
N VAL A 328 10.13 -17.28 6.49
CA VAL A 328 11.46 -16.84 6.04
C VAL A 328 12.02 -15.76 6.96
N MET A 329 11.20 -14.78 7.35
CA MET A 329 11.63 -13.68 8.23
C MET A 329 11.99 -14.17 9.64
N VAL A 330 11.27 -15.14 10.20
CA VAL A 330 11.61 -15.75 11.52
C VAL A 330 13.00 -16.38 11.48
N TYR A 331 13.29 -17.18 10.46
CA TYR A 331 14.60 -17.81 10.33
C TYR A 331 15.72 -16.82 10.00
N GLN A 332 15.44 -15.78 9.19
CA GLN A 332 16.40 -14.71 8.96
C GLN A 332 16.76 -13.95 10.24
N LYS A 333 15.77 -13.70 11.11
CA LYS A 333 16.00 -13.13 12.44
C LYS A 333 16.80 -14.09 13.32
N GLY A 334 16.54 -15.39 13.25
CA GLY A 334 17.35 -16.42 13.91
C GLY A 334 18.82 -16.36 13.50
N ILE A 335 19.11 -16.21 12.21
CA ILE A 335 20.48 -16.06 11.68
C ILE A 335 21.15 -14.82 12.27
N GLN A 336 20.47 -13.67 12.25
CA GLN A 336 21.00 -12.43 12.83
C GLN A 336 21.26 -12.55 14.33
N ASN A 337 20.35 -13.19 15.07
CA ASN A 337 20.50 -13.42 16.51
C ASN A 337 21.69 -14.34 16.82
N ALA A 338 21.91 -15.38 16.01
CA ALA A 338 23.05 -16.29 16.16
C ALA A 338 24.39 -15.55 15.94
N GLU A 339 24.49 -14.75 14.88
CA GLU A 339 25.67 -13.92 14.60
C GLU A 339 25.92 -12.87 15.70
N LYS A 340 24.85 -12.24 16.17
CA LYS A 340 24.90 -11.27 17.27
C LYS A 340 25.34 -11.93 18.58
N LEU A 341 24.76 -13.07 18.94
CA LEU A 341 25.10 -13.82 20.15
C LEU A 341 26.57 -14.21 20.18
N TRP A 342 27.11 -14.67 19.05
CA TRP A 342 28.55 -14.97 18.95
C TRP A 342 29.42 -13.73 19.13
N THR A 343 29.02 -12.60 18.55
CA THR A 343 29.72 -11.32 18.69
C THR A 343 29.72 -10.82 20.14
N GLU A 344 28.57 -10.89 20.81
CA GLU A 344 28.43 -10.53 22.23
C GLU A 344 29.23 -11.49 23.12
N THR A 345 29.17 -12.80 22.88
CA THR A 345 29.96 -13.81 23.60
C THR A 345 31.46 -13.52 23.52
N LEU A 346 31.99 -13.21 22.33
CA LEU A 346 33.39 -12.83 22.16
C LEU A 346 33.73 -11.53 22.87
N THR A 347 32.83 -10.55 22.83
CA THR A 347 33.02 -9.25 23.49
C THR A 347 33.11 -9.42 25.01
N ASP A 348 32.18 -10.19 25.59
CA ASP A 348 32.16 -10.47 27.03
C ASP A 348 33.41 -11.27 27.44
N ALA A 349 33.76 -12.32 26.68
CA ALA A 349 34.93 -13.13 26.97
C ALA A 349 36.25 -12.33 26.93
N ARG A 350 36.40 -11.41 25.98
CA ARG A 350 37.54 -10.48 25.91
C ARG A 350 37.58 -9.49 27.07
N SER A 351 36.42 -9.06 27.54
CA SER A 351 36.32 -8.13 28.67
C SER A 351 36.70 -8.79 30.00
N ILE A 352 36.49 -10.11 30.11
CA ILE A 352 36.82 -10.91 31.30
C ILE A 352 38.26 -11.42 31.24
N GLY A 353 38.68 -11.96 30.09
CA GLY A 353 40.00 -12.55 29.88
C GLY A 353 41.04 -11.57 29.36
N VAL A 354 41.19 -10.39 30.00
CA VAL A 354 42.04 -9.30 29.50
C VAL A 354 43.53 -9.66 29.37
N GLU A 355 44.00 -10.63 30.17
CA GLU A 355 45.38 -11.13 30.15
C GLU A 355 45.57 -12.35 29.23
N LEU A 356 44.50 -12.85 28.60
CA LEU A 356 44.54 -14.04 27.75
C LEU A 356 44.71 -13.65 26.28
N SER A 357 45.46 -14.46 25.54
CA SER A 357 45.48 -14.39 24.08
C SER A 357 44.12 -14.78 23.47
N GLU A 358 43.83 -14.35 22.23
CA GLU A 358 42.61 -14.75 21.53
C GLU A 358 42.46 -16.27 21.44
N SER A 359 43.54 -17.03 21.25
CA SER A 359 43.51 -18.49 21.23
C SER A 359 43.11 -19.10 22.57
N GLU A 360 43.54 -18.51 23.68
CA GLU A 360 43.18 -18.97 25.03
C GLU A 360 41.72 -18.64 25.34
N ILE A 361 41.24 -17.44 24.95
CA ILE A 361 39.83 -17.05 25.06
C ILE A 361 38.94 -18.03 24.27
N ILE A 362 39.28 -18.29 23.00
CA ILE A 362 38.52 -19.22 22.15
C ILE A 362 38.55 -20.64 22.71
N SER A 363 39.70 -21.09 23.25
CA SER A 363 39.82 -22.42 23.85
C SER A 363 38.98 -22.54 25.13
N ALA A 364 38.99 -21.52 25.99
CA ALA A 364 38.18 -21.49 27.20
C ALA A 364 36.67 -21.49 26.88
N LEU A 365 36.24 -20.68 25.90
CA LEU A 365 34.87 -20.70 25.40
C LEU A 365 34.48 -22.08 24.85
N ALA A 366 35.38 -22.71 24.08
CA ALA A 366 35.16 -24.05 23.54
C ALA A 366 35.04 -25.11 24.64
N SER A 367 35.86 -25.04 25.70
CA SER A 367 35.74 -25.91 26.88
C SER A 367 34.39 -25.75 27.60
N GLY A 368 33.79 -24.55 27.55
CA GLY A 368 32.44 -24.29 28.02
C GLY A 368 31.32 -24.66 27.04
N GLY A 369 31.64 -25.22 25.87
CA GLY A 369 30.67 -25.57 24.81
C GLY A 369 30.25 -24.41 23.90
N CYS A 370 30.78 -23.21 24.12
CA CYS A 370 30.50 -22.01 23.33
C CYS A 370 31.45 -21.91 22.14
N THR A 371 31.09 -22.50 21.01
CA THR A 371 31.91 -22.44 19.79
C THR A 371 31.18 -21.69 18.68
N LYS A 372 31.94 -21.13 17.73
CA LYS A 372 31.33 -20.58 16.49
C LYS A 372 30.56 -21.66 15.71
N GLN A 373 30.99 -22.91 15.81
CA GLN A 373 30.31 -24.06 15.21
C GLN A 373 28.90 -24.20 15.80
N SER A 374 28.78 -24.31 17.13
CA SER A 374 27.52 -24.55 17.84
C SER A 374 26.60 -23.32 17.89
N ILE A 375 27.15 -22.10 18.01
CA ILE A 375 26.36 -20.87 18.14
C ILE A 375 25.92 -20.33 16.77
N VAL A 376 26.78 -20.42 15.74
CA VAL A 376 26.51 -19.80 14.44
C VAL A 376 26.35 -20.86 13.35
N THR A 377 27.36 -21.68 13.11
CA THR A 377 27.46 -22.47 11.88
C THR A 377 26.31 -23.48 11.75
N GLU A 378 26.07 -24.28 12.79
CA GLU A 378 25.01 -25.29 12.79
C GLU A 378 23.60 -24.67 12.75
N PRO A 379 23.23 -23.72 13.64
CA PRO A 379 21.91 -23.08 13.57
C PRO A 379 21.66 -22.35 12.26
N VAL A 380 22.66 -21.60 11.74
CA VAL A 380 22.51 -20.87 10.49
C VAL A 380 22.32 -21.80 9.30
N ASN A 381 22.99 -22.95 9.28
CA ASN A 381 22.77 -23.96 8.25
C ASN A 381 21.34 -24.52 8.30
N GLU A 382 20.85 -24.89 9.49
CA GLU A 382 19.46 -25.34 9.64
C GLU A 382 18.46 -24.25 9.20
N TYR A 383 18.66 -23.00 9.64
CA TYR A 383 17.79 -21.89 9.27
C TYR A 383 17.77 -21.64 7.77
N LYS A 384 18.93 -21.73 7.09
CA LYS A 384 19.02 -21.62 5.63
C LYS A 384 18.24 -22.74 4.93
N GLU A 385 18.30 -23.98 5.42
CA GLU A 385 17.50 -25.07 4.87
C GLU A 385 15.99 -24.82 5.02
N LYS A 386 15.55 -24.35 6.19
CA LYS A 386 14.13 -24.05 6.43
C LYS A 386 13.64 -22.88 5.58
N ILE A 387 14.46 -21.84 5.39
CA ILE A 387 14.20 -20.74 4.45
C ILE A 387 14.03 -21.28 3.04
N ASN A 388 14.92 -22.17 2.58
CA ASN A 388 14.83 -22.76 1.24
C ASN A 388 13.57 -23.61 1.07
N LYS A 389 13.16 -24.38 2.09
CA LYS A 389 11.90 -25.13 2.08
C LYS A 389 10.69 -24.20 1.99
N ALA A 390 10.65 -23.12 2.77
CA ALA A 390 9.57 -22.13 2.73
C ALA A 390 9.46 -21.44 1.35
N LYS A 391 10.59 -21.04 0.76
CA LYS A 391 10.63 -20.47 -0.60
C LYS A 391 10.08 -21.43 -1.66
N LYS A 392 10.54 -22.70 -1.66
CA LYS A 392 10.04 -23.73 -2.58
C LYS A 392 8.53 -23.97 -2.41
N MET A 393 8.02 -23.91 -1.17
CA MET A 393 6.59 -24.07 -0.91
C MET A 393 5.77 -22.88 -1.44
N ALA A 394 6.27 -21.66 -1.27
CA ALA A 394 5.65 -20.46 -1.86
C ALA A 394 5.59 -20.56 -3.39
N GLU A 395 6.68 -20.94 -4.04
CA GLU A 395 6.75 -21.12 -5.51
C GLU A 395 5.76 -22.17 -6.00
N LYS A 396 5.69 -23.34 -5.35
CA LYS A 396 4.72 -24.39 -5.70
C LYS A 396 3.28 -23.90 -5.59
N PHE A 397 2.95 -23.18 -4.52
CA PHE A 397 1.60 -22.65 -4.35
C PHE A 397 1.27 -21.58 -5.39
N GLN A 398 2.21 -20.67 -5.68
CA GLN A 398 2.03 -19.67 -6.73
C GLN A 398 1.79 -20.31 -8.10
N GLN A 399 2.52 -21.37 -8.43
CA GLN A 399 2.33 -22.11 -9.67
C GLN A 399 0.96 -22.80 -9.73
N LEU A 400 0.55 -23.49 -8.66
CA LEU A 400 -0.78 -24.11 -8.57
C LEU A 400 -1.90 -23.07 -8.73
N ALA A 401 -1.77 -21.94 -8.02
CA ALA A 401 -2.73 -20.85 -8.14
C ALA A 401 -2.77 -20.29 -9.57
N LYS A 402 -1.62 -20.12 -10.23
CA LYS A 402 -1.55 -19.67 -11.63
C LYS A 402 -2.26 -20.64 -12.57
N GLU A 403 -2.07 -21.95 -12.41
CA GLU A 403 -2.75 -22.97 -13.20
C GLU A 403 -4.27 -22.95 -13.01
N ILE A 404 -4.74 -22.85 -11.76
CA ILE A 404 -6.17 -22.76 -11.47
C ILE A 404 -6.76 -21.48 -12.08
N ARG A 405 -6.08 -20.32 -11.92
CA ARG A 405 -6.51 -19.06 -12.53
C ARG A 405 -6.59 -19.16 -14.06
N GLY A 406 -5.61 -19.80 -14.69
CA GLY A 406 -5.57 -20.01 -16.13
C GLY A 406 -6.78 -20.81 -16.61
N LYS A 407 -7.03 -21.97 -15.99
CA LYS A 407 -8.17 -22.84 -16.33
C LYS A 407 -9.52 -22.14 -16.13
N ILE A 408 -9.69 -21.41 -15.04
CA ILE A 408 -10.93 -20.65 -14.79
C ILE A 408 -11.12 -19.56 -15.87
N THR A 409 -10.05 -18.87 -16.25
CA THR A 409 -10.12 -17.82 -17.28
C THR A 409 -10.49 -18.40 -18.64
N GLU A 410 -9.93 -19.56 -19.01
CA GLU A 410 -10.26 -20.27 -20.24
C GLU A 410 -11.73 -20.71 -20.28
N LEU A 411 -12.27 -21.21 -19.16
CA LEU A 411 -13.69 -21.58 -19.05
C LEU A 411 -14.60 -20.37 -19.26
N VAL A 412 -14.32 -19.26 -18.57
CA VAL A 412 -15.09 -18.01 -18.71
C VAL A 412 -15.02 -17.46 -20.14
N GLN A 413 -13.86 -17.51 -20.80
CA GLN A 413 -13.72 -17.04 -22.18
C GLN A 413 -14.50 -17.90 -23.17
N ARG A 414 -14.41 -19.23 -23.05
CA ARG A 414 -15.14 -20.18 -23.90
C ARG A 414 -16.64 -19.97 -23.81
N ASP A 415 -17.16 -19.76 -22.60
CA ASP A 415 -18.59 -19.51 -22.39
C ASP A 415 -19.02 -18.14 -22.95
N GLN A 416 -18.19 -17.11 -22.85
CA GLN A 416 -18.45 -15.81 -23.49
C GLN A 416 -18.50 -15.90 -25.02
N GLU A 417 -17.62 -16.69 -25.63
CA GLU A 417 -17.60 -16.94 -27.06
C GLU A 417 -18.84 -17.73 -27.50
N LEU A 418 -19.21 -18.77 -26.76
CA LEU A 418 -20.41 -19.58 -27.01
C LEU A 418 -21.67 -18.72 -26.94
N ALA A 419 -21.80 -17.86 -25.93
CA ALA A 419 -22.92 -16.94 -25.77
C ALA A 419 -23.00 -15.92 -26.91
N LYS A 420 -21.87 -15.45 -27.46
CA LYS A 420 -21.83 -14.59 -28.65
C LYS A 420 -22.23 -15.33 -29.92
N GLN A 421 -21.76 -16.56 -30.12
CA GLN A 421 -22.09 -17.39 -31.27
C GLN A 421 -23.60 -17.72 -31.31
N LEU A 422 -24.19 -18.08 -30.17
CA LEU A 422 -25.62 -18.34 -30.07
C LEU A 422 -26.47 -17.08 -30.32
N LYS A 423 -26.04 -15.90 -29.87
CA LYS A 423 -26.73 -14.64 -30.21
C LYS A 423 -26.71 -14.32 -31.70
N GLY A 424 -25.62 -14.68 -32.42
CA GLY A 424 -25.52 -14.48 -33.87
C GLY A 424 -26.30 -15.49 -34.71
N LEU A 425 -26.77 -16.59 -34.13
CA LEU A 425 -27.62 -17.59 -34.78
C LEU A 425 -29.12 -17.32 -34.58
N VAL A 426 -29.48 -16.45 -33.64
CA VAL A 426 -30.87 -16.11 -33.27
C VAL A 426 -31.21 -14.66 -33.65
N SER A 427 -30.30 -13.97 -34.35
CA SER A 427 -30.50 -12.69 -35.03
C SER A 427 -30.60 -12.91 -36.53
#